data_AF-A0A813M7F0-F1
#
_entry.id   AF-A0A813M7F0-F1
#
_cell.length_a   1.000
_cell.length_b   1.000
_cell.length_c   1.000
_cell.angle_alpha   90.00
_cell.angle_beta   90.00
_cell.angle_gamma   90.00
#
_symmetry.space_group_name_H-M   'P 1'
#
loop_
_entity.id
_entity.type
_entity.pdbx_description
1 polymer ?
#
loop_
_entity_poly.entity_id
_entity_poly.type
_entity_poly.pdbx_seq_one_letter_code
_entity_poly.pdbx_strand_id
1 'polypeptide(L)'
;MSEETSTGETSQSFLEKITPKDLVMFSPQTRKVIAKNDFNYLGVDYDLELPDQEEQNKIRVFGLPYIKISDPVPMGLMAGFGAGAILNIWKRRPLLTSIHVHLLSSIFLAGLAKVGYAKFENYKIERELVVWDYVKKHPQDFPEVFTAPKKFKDLLLPWKPVR
;
A
#
# COMPACT_ATOMS: atom_id res chain seq x y z
N MET A 1 33.36 -47.23 -6.10
CA MET A 1 33.29 -46.35 -4.91
C MET A 1 33.28 -44.95 -5.45
N SER A 2 32.09 -44.38 -5.56
CA SER A 2 31.80 -43.17 -6.33
C SER A 2 31.55 -42.03 -5.34
N GLU A 3 32.43 -41.03 -5.32
CA GLU A 3 32.19 -39.75 -4.66
C GLU A 3 32.17 -38.68 -5.74
N GLU A 4 30.97 -38.29 -6.17
CA GLU A 4 30.76 -37.13 -7.03
C GLU A 4 30.70 -35.86 -6.18
N THR A 5 31.82 -35.14 -6.23
CA THR A 5 31.95 -33.68 -6.33
C THR A 5 30.72 -32.81 -6.00
N SER A 6 30.80 -32.15 -4.85
CA SER A 6 30.07 -30.93 -4.50
C SER A 6 30.44 -29.78 -5.43
N THR A 7 29.57 -29.40 -6.35
CA THR A 7 29.70 -28.17 -7.16
C THR A 7 29.06 -27.00 -6.42
N GLY A 8 29.91 -26.06 -5.98
CA GLY A 8 29.48 -24.74 -5.54
C GLY A 8 28.94 -23.95 -6.73
N GLU A 9 27.66 -23.62 -6.69
CA GLU A 9 27.07 -22.66 -7.63
C GLU A 9 27.72 -21.30 -7.39
N THR A 10 28.45 -20.80 -8.40
CA THR A 10 29.08 -19.48 -8.37
C THR A 10 28.01 -18.40 -8.34
N SER A 11 28.23 -17.34 -7.57
CA SER A 11 27.30 -16.20 -7.42
C SER A 11 26.84 -15.56 -8.74
N GLN A 12 27.58 -15.78 -9.84
CA GLN A 12 27.20 -15.33 -11.17
C GLN A 12 26.06 -16.16 -11.81
N SER A 13 25.96 -17.46 -11.55
CA SER A 13 24.85 -18.29 -12.05
C SER A 13 23.52 -17.98 -11.35
N PHE A 14 23.59 -17.51 -10.09
CA PHE A 14 22.45 -16.99 -9.36
C PHE A 14 21.92 -15.69 -9.98
N LEU A 15 22.81 -14.80 -10.43
CA LEU A 15 22.44 -13.51 -11.04
C LEU A 15 21.83 -13.69 -12.44
N GLU A 16 22.25 -14.71 -13.18
CA GLU A 16 21.74 -15.01 -14.52
C GLU A 16 20.31 -15.59 -14.51
N LYS A 17 19.91 -16.24 -13.41
CA LYS A 17 18.54 -16.74 -13.19
C LYS A 17 17.55 -15.67 -12.74
N ILE A 18 17.99 -14.46 -12.45
CA ILE A 18 17.10 -13.41 -11.94
C ILE A 18 16.27 -12.87 -13.09
N THR A 19 14.96 -13.16 -13.07
CA THR A 19 14.05 -12.63 -14.07
C THR A 19 13.80 -11.14 -13.81
N PRO A 20 13.45 -10.31 -14.81
CA PRO A 20 13.15 -8.90 -14.59
C PRO A 20 12.01 -8.68 -13.57
N LYS A 21 11.18 -9.70 -13.30
CA LYS A 21 10.15 -9.74 -12.26
C LYS A 21 10.72 -9.79 -10.84
N ASP A 22 11.88 -10.40 -10.65
CA ASP A 22 12.60 -10.48 -9.37
C ASP A 22 13.38 -9.19 -9.07
N LEU A 23 13.81 -8.46 -10.12
CA LEU A 23 14.45 -7.14 -10.00
C LEU A 23 13.50 -6.05 -9.49
N VAL A 24 12.20 -6.25 -9.64
CA VAL A 24 11.14 -5.30 -9.23
C VAL A 24 11.16 -5.08 -7.70
N MET A 25 11.75 -6.00 -6.94
CA MET A 25 11.83 -6.01 -5.46
C MET A 25 12.76 -4.94 -4.87
N PHE A 26 13.71 -4.40 -5.64
CA PHE A 26 14.81 -3.59 -5.11
C PHE A 26 14.64 -2.08 -5.28
N SER A 27 13.59 -1.60 -5.97
CA SER A 27 13.32 -0.17 -6.12
C SER A 27 12.18 0.30 -5.17
N PRO A 28 12.34 1.42 -4.44
CA PRO A 28 11.30 1.95 -3.54
C PRO A 28 10.01 2.34 -4.26
N GLN A 29 10.11 2.75 -5.53
CA GLN A 29 8.95 3.17 -6.33
C GLN A 29 8.12 1.97 -6.80
N THR A 30 8.76 0.86 -7.19
CA THR A 30 8.04 -0.38 -7.55
C THR A 30 7.42 -1.09 -6.35
N ARG A 31 7.95 -0.92 -5.13
CA ARG A 31 7.33 -1.45 -3.89
C ARG A 31 5.92 -0.90 -3.65
N LYS A 32 5.66 0.36 -4.03
CA LYS A 32 4.31 0.97 -3.99
C LYS A 32 3.35 0.45 -5.06
N VAL A 33 3.88 -0.08 -6.17
CA VAL A 33 3.09 -0.62 -7.28
C VAL A 33 2.73 -2.09 -7.03
N ILE A 34 3.63 -2.87 -6.43
CA ILE A 34 3.39 -4.29 -6.11
C ILE A 34 2.36 -4.45 -4.98
N ALA A 35 2.36 -3.59 -3.95
CA ALA A 35 1.40 -3.66 -2.83
C ALA A 35 -0.05 -3.24 -3.20
N LYS A 36 -0.33 -3.00 -4.49
CA LYS A 36 -1.70 -2.82 -5.00
C LYS A 36 -2.09 -3.90 -6.01
N ASN A 37 -1.15 -4.75 -6.41
CA ASN A 37 -1.39 -5.86 -7.32
C ASN A 37 -1.30 -7.16 -6.50
N ASP A 38 -2.26 -7.27 -5.57
CA ASP A 38 -2.19 -8.13 -4.40
C ASP A 38 -2.37 -9.63 -4.70
N PHE A 39 -2.15 -10.12 -5.92
CA PHE A 39 -2.26 -11.56 -6.21
C PHE A 39 -1.19 -12.13 -7.14
N ASN A 40 -0.45 -11.27 -7.85
CA ASN A 40 0.57 -11.72 -8.80
C ASN A 40 1.78 -12.39 -8.09
N TYR A 41 1.98 -12.11 -6.79
CA TYR A 41 3.10 -12.66 -6.00
C TYR A 41 2.93 -14.15 -5.61
N LEU A 42 1.72 -14.70 -5.72
CA LEU A 42 1.45 -16.13 -5.45
C LEU A 42 1.63 -17.01 -6.70
N GLY A 43 1.88 -16.42 -7.87
CA GLY A 43 1.84 -17.15 -9.14
C GLY A 43 0.44 -17.68 -9.48
N VAL A 44 -0.60 -17.13 -8.84
CA VAL A 44 -2.00 -17.42 -9.13
C VAL A 44 -2.52 -16.27 -9.98
N ASP A 45 -2.69 -16.55 -11.27
CA ASP A 45 -3.23 -15.59 -12.23
C ASP A 45 -4.72 -15.40 -11.96
N TYR A 46 -5.07 -14.36 -11.20
CA TYR A 46 -6.44 -13.86 -11.19
C TYR A 46 -6.57 -12.81 -12.30
N ASP A 47 -7.49 -13.03 -13.23
CA ASP A 47 -7.93 -12.05 -14.23
C ASP A 47 -8.75 -10.93 -13.55
N LEU A 48 -8.14 -10.23 -12.60
CA LEU A 48 -8.70 -9.04 -11.98
C LEU A 48 -8.20 -7.84 -12.78
N GLU A 49 -8.99 -7.41 -13.75
CA GLU A 49 -8.83 -6.11 -14.42
C GLU A 49 -9.08 -4.99 -13.40
N LEU A 50 -8.10 -4.73 -12.54
CA LEU A 50 -8.11 -3.56 -11.67
C LEU A 50 -7.85 -2.33 -12.56
N PRO A 51 -8.69 -1.29 -12.51
CA PRO A 51 -8.41 -0.07 -13.26
C PRO A 51 -7.06 0.47 -12.81
N ASP A 52 -6.15 0.67 -13.78
CA ASP A 52 -4.84 1.22 -13.52
C ASP A 52 -4.98 2.48 -12.66
N GLN A 53 -4.10 2.64 -11.66
CA GLN A 53 -4.07 3.83 -10.80
C GLN A 53 -4.04 5.15 -11.61
N GLU A 54 -3.53 5.09 -12.84
CA GLU A 54 -3.56 6.20 -13.80
C GLU A 54 -4.98 6.55 -14.26
N GLU A 55 -5.87 5.58 -14.47
CA GLU A 55 -7.26 5.80 -14.90
C GLU A 55 -8.13 6.38 -13.79
N GLN A 56 -7.96 5.94 -12.54
CA GLN A 56 -8.63 6.57 -11.39
C GLN A 56 -8.23 8.05 -11.24
N ASN A 57 -7.00 8.40 -11.62
CA ASN A 57 -6.50 9.78 -11.62
C ASN A 57 -6.81 10.54 -12.94
N LYS A 58 -7.52 9.93 -13.91
CA LYS A 58 -7.77 10.48 -15.25
C LYS A 58 -9.12 11.18 -15.40
N ILE A 59 -9.97 11.22 -14.36
CA ILE A 59 -11.11 12.16 -14.33
C ILE A 59 -10.54 13.57 -14.04
N ARG A 60 -9.84 14.14 -15.03
CA ARG A 60 -9.24 15.47 -14.99
C ARG A 60 -10.25 16.45 -15.58
N VAL A 61 -10.84 17.28 -14.73
CA VAL A 61 -11.52 18.48 -15.20
C VAL A 61 -10.43 19.50 -15.55
N PHE A 62 -10.41 19.96 -16.79
CA PHE A 62 -9.41 20.91 -17.27
C PHE A 62 -9.41 22.18 -16.39
N GLY A 63 -8.24 22.53 -15.83
CA GLY A 63 -8.03 23.77 -15.07
C GLY A 63 -8.12 23.67 -13.53
N LEU A 64 -8.45 22.52 -12.95
CA LEU A 64 -8.50 22.33 -11.48
C LEU A 64 -7.37 21.42 -11.00
N PRO A 65 -6.53 21.83 -10.02
CA PRO A 65 -5.60 20.92 -9.37
C PRO A 65 -6.39 19.86 -8.58
N TYR A 66 -6.13 18.58 -8.85
CA TYR A 66 -6.74 17.48 -8.12
C TYR A 66 -6.08 17.34 -6.75
N ILE A 67 -6.67 18.00 -5.75
CA ILE A 67 -6.25 17.88 -4.36
C ILE A 67 -7.11 16.80 -3.71
N LYS A 68 -6.53 15.63 -3.46
CA LYS A 68 -7.18 14.61 -2.62
C LYS A 68 -7.16 15.11 -1.18
N ILE A 69 -8.30 15.53 -0.65
CA ILE A 69 -8.42 16.06 0.73
C ILE A 69 -7.96 15.01 1.76
N SER A 70 -8.09 13.72 1.42
CA SER A 70 -7.64 12.59 2.23
C SER A 70 -6.13 12.37 2.23
N ASP A 71 -5.37 13.04 1.36
CA ASP A 71 -3.92 12.87 1.34
C ASP A 71 -3.31 13.45 2.63
N PRO A 72 -2.18 12.87 3.11
CA PRO A 72 -1.58 13.26 4.38
C PRO A 72 -1.15 14.73 4.43
N VAL A 73 -0.80 15.33 3.28
CA VAL A 73 -0.33 16.72 3.18
C VAL A 73 -1.48 17.72 3.41
N PRO A 74 -2.57 17.73 2.61
CA PRO A 74 -3.69 18.65 2.86
C PRO A 74 -4.35 18.41 4.22
N MET A 75 -4.45 17.16 4.68
CA MET A 75 -4.95 16.84 6.01
C MET A 75 -4.04 17.45 7.10
N GLY A 76 -2.72 17.34 6.96
CA GLY A 76 -1.75 17.95 7.87
C GLY A 76 -1.78 19.48 7.87
N LEU A 77 -2.01 20.12 6.72
CA LEU A 77 -2.17 21.57 6.62
C LEU A 77 -3.40 22.06 7.41
N MET A 78 -4.53 21.37 7.27
CA MET A 78 -5.77 21.68 7.98
C MET A 78 -5.63 21.44 9.48
N ALA A 79 -5.05 20.30 9.87
CA ALA A 79 -4.78 19.98 11.27
C ALA A 79 -3.82 21.01 11.90
N GLY A 80 -2.79 21.44 11.18
CA GLY A 80 -1.87 22.47 11.66
C GLY A 80 -2.50 23.86 11.74
N PHE A 81 -3.45 24.19 10.86
CA PHE A 81 -4.20 25.45 10.97
C PHE A 81 -5.07 25.44 12.23
N GLY A 82 -5.76 24.33 12.48
CA GLY A 82 -6.52 24.09 13.71
C GLY A 82 -5.65 24.10 14.96
N ALA A 83 -4.46 23.51 14.91
CA ALA A 83 -3.49 23.55 16.01
C ALA A 83 -3.07 24.99 16.33
N GLY A 84 -2.85 25.83 15.31
CA GLY A 84 -2.58 27.26 15.49
C GLY A 84 -3.73 27.98 16.21
N ALA A 85 -4.98 27.69 15.84
CA ALA A 85 -6.15 28.24 16.52
C ALA A 85 -6.23 27.79 17.98
N ILE A 86 -5.98 26.50 18.26
CA ILE A 86 -5.96 25.95 19.62
C ILE A 86 -4.87 26.63 20.47
N LEU A 87 -3.67 26.87 19.91
CA LEU A 87 -2.60 27.59 20.60
C LEU A 87 -3.01 29.02 20.97
N ASN A 88 -3.78 29.69 20.11
CA ASN A 88 -4.30 31.02 20.40
C ASN A 88 -5.38 31.01 21.48
N ILE A 89 -6.29 30.03 21.47
CA ILE A 89 -7.28 29.81 22.55
C ILE A 89 -6.55 29.63 23.88
N TRP A 90 -5.53 28.78 23.91
CA TRP A 90 -4.76 28.48 25.11
C TRP A 90 -4.04 29.73 25.66
N LYS A 91 -3.55 30.59 24.77
CA LYS A 91 -2.95 31.89 25.11
C LYS A 91 -3.98 33.00 25.40
N ARG A 92 -5.27 32.69 25.44
CA ARG A 92 -6.39 33.65 25.62
C ARG A 92 -6.37 34.78 24.58
N ARG A 93 -5.97 34.46 23.34
CA ARG A 93 -5.99 35.37 22.19
C ARG A 93 -7.11 34.97 21.22
N PRO A 94 -7.64 35.91 20.41
CA PRO A 94 -8.63 35.58 19.39
C PRO A 94 -8.10 34.52 18.40
N LEU A 95 -9.00 33.66 17.91
CA LEU A 95 -8.66 32.44 17.15
C LEU A 95 -7.72 32.68 15.97
N LEU A 96 -7.99 33.73 15.19
CA LEU A 96 -7.32 34.03 13.92
C LEU A 96 -6.18 35.05 14.09
N THR A 97 -5.83 35.42 15.32
CA THR A 97 -4.70 36.32 15.57
C THR A 97 -3.38 35.60 15.28
N SER A 98 -2.36 36.31 14.79
CA SER A 98 -1.03 35.74 14.49
C SER A 98 -1.00 34.74 13.33
N ILE A 99 -1.20 35.24 12.10
CA ILE A 99 -1.15 34.42 10.86
C ILE A 99 0.16 33.61 10.72
N HIS A 100 1.28 34.14 11.21
CA HIS A 100 2.56 33.45 11.20
C HIS A 100 2.54 32.17 12.06
N VAL A 101 1.80 32.16 13.17
CA VAL A 101 1.64 30.97 14.01
C VAL A 101 0.88 29.89 13.25
N HIS A 102 -0.24 30.25 12.63
CA HIS A 102 -1.02 29.31 11.81
C HIS A 102 -0.22 28.76 10.63
N LEU A 103 0.52 29.63 9.93
CA LEU A 103 1.33 29.22 8.79
C LEU A 103 2.44 28.25 9.22
N LEU A 104 3.16 28.58 10.30
CA LEU A 104 4.22 27.73 10.84
C LEU A 104 3.67 26.39 11.33
N SER A 105 2.54 26.40 12.06
CA SER A 105 1.93 25.17 12.56
C SER A 105 1.37 24.30 11.44
N SER A 106 0.77 24.88 10.40
CA SER A 106 0.32 24.18 9.18
C SER A 106 1.47 23.50 8.45
N ILE A 107 2.56 24.22 8.16
CA ILE A 107 3.71 23.66 7.44
C ILE A 107 4.35 22.55 8.27
N PHE A 108 4.52 22.77 9.57
CA PHE A 108 5.10 21.79 10.48
C PHE A 108 4.29 20.49 10.55
N LEU A 109 2.96 20.58 10.77
CA LEU A 109 2.11 19.40 10.82
C LEU A 109 1.99 18.71 9.46
N ALA A 110 1.99 19.44 8.35
CA ALA A 110 2.00 18.83 7.02
C ALA A 110 3.28 18.03 6.76
N GLY A 111 4.44 18.54 7.16
CA GLY A 111 5.71 17.81 7.10
C GLY A 111 5.68 16.55 7.97
N LEU A 112 5.21 16.69 9.21
CA LEU A 112 5.10 15.56 10.15
C LEU A 112 4.12 14.48 9.65
N ALA A 113 2.97 14.90 9.11
CA ALA A 113 1.97 13.99 8.55
C ALA A 113 2.53 13.21 7.35
N LYS A 114 3.27 13.87 6.46
CA LYS A 114 3.92 13.20 5.31
C LYS A 114 4.90 12.11 5.76
N VAL A 115 5.78 12.43 6.71
CA VAL A 115 6.79 11.48 7.21
C VAL A 115 6.14 10.35 8.01
N GLY A 116 5.19 10.69 8.90
CA GLY A 116 4.44 9.70 9.69
C GLY A 116 3.63 8.75 8.82
N TYR A 117 2.96 9.28 7.80
CA TYR A 117 2.20 8.48 6.86
C TYR A 117 3.10 7.55 6.03
N ALA A 118 4.25 8.02 5.55
CA ALA A 118 5.20 7.17 4.84
C ALA A 118 5.72 6.02 5.72
N LYS A 119 6.00 6.27 6.99
CA LYS A 119 6.42 5.23 7.94
C LYS A 119 5.29 4.23 8.19
N PHE A 120 4.05 4.71 8.32
CA PHE A 120 2.89 3.86 8.52
C PHE A 120 2.57 2.99 7.31
N GLU A 121 2.68 3.52 6.09
CA GLU A 121 2.56 2.74 4.87
C GLU A 121 3.63 1.66 4.80
N ASN A 122 4.89 1.99 5.08
CA ASN A 122 5.98 1.00 5.07
C ASN A 122 5.71 -0.13 6.06
N TYR A 123 5.24 0.19 7.28
CA TYR A 123 4.89 -0.82 8.28
C TYR A 123 3.75 -1.74 7.82
N LYS A 124 2.71 -1.19 7.18
CA LYS A 124 1.61 -1.99 6.63
C LYS A 124 2.10 -2.95 5.55
N ILE A 125 2.92 -2.44 4.63
CA ILE A 125 3.51 -3.22 3.54
C ILE A 125 4.41 -4.33 4.10
N GLU A 126 5.25 -4.03 5.08
CA GLU A 126 6.13 -5.02 5.74
C GLU A 126 5.30 -6.13 6.41
N ARG A 127 4.24 -5.75 7.14
CA ARG A 127 3.34 -6.71 7.79
C ARG A 127 2.66 -7.61 6.76
N GLU A 128 2.11 -7.04 5.70
CA GLU A 128 1.46 -7.79 4.62
C GLU A 128 2.46 -8.72 3.93
N LEU A 129 3.68 -8.25 3.66
CA LEU A 129 4.73 -9.07 3.05
C LEU A 129 5.07 -10.30 3.91
N VAL A 130 5.16 -10.14 5.23
CA VAL A 130 5.42 -11.27 6.15
C VAL A 130 4.26 -12.26 6.15
N VAL A 131 3.01 -11.78 6.17
CA VAL A 131 1.82 -12.65 6.11
C VAL A 131 1.81 -13.47 4.81
N TRP A 132 2.08 -12.82 3.68
CA TRP A 132 2.08 -13.49 2.38
C TRP A 132 3.26 -14.46 2.20
N ASP A 133 4.45 -14.13 2.71
CA ASP A 133 5.58 -15.04 2.74
C ASP A 133 5.26 -16.31 3.55
N TYR A 134 4.54 -16.16 4.67
CA TYR A 134 4.09 -17.31 5.46
C TYR A 134 3.08 -18.18 4.71
N VAL A 135 2.03 -17.58 4.12
CA VAL A 135 1.02 -18.31 3.34
C VAL A 135 1.67 -19.08 2.18
N LYS A 136 2.67 -18.49 1.51
CA LYS A 136 3.40 -19.14 0.42
C LYS A 136 4.23 -20.35 0.88
N LYS A 137 4.84 -20.28 2.06
CA LYS A 137 5.64 -21.38 2.64
C LYS A 137 4.78 -22.52 3.17
N HIS A 138 3.52 -22.25 3.51
CA HIS A 138 2.61 -23.19 4.15
C HIS A 138 1.31 -23.38 3.37
N PRO A 139 1.36 -23.86 2.11
CA PRO A 139 0.17 -24.00 1.27
C PRO A 139 -0.84 -25.03 1.81
N GLN A 140 -0.39 -26.02 2.59
CA GLN A 140 -1.25 -27.02 3.22
C GLN A 140 -2.22 -26.44 4.26
N ASP A 141 -1.84 -25.35 4.91
CA ASP A 141 -2.62 -24.71 5.96
C ASP A 141 -3.67 -23.75 5.36
N PHE A 142 -3.49 -23.33 4.10
CA PHE A 142 -4.35 -22.38 3.39
C PHE A 142 -4.80 -22.89 2.00
N PRO A 143 -5.46 -24.07 1.92
CA PRO A 143 -5.86 -24.65 0.63
C PRO A 143 -6.86 -23.77 -0.15
N GLU A 144 -7.62 -22.94 0.55
CA GLU A 144 -8.60 -22.00 0.02
C GLU A 144 -8.00 -20.86 -0.82
N VAL A 145 -6.73 -20.51 -0.59
CA VAL A 145 -6.04 -19.44 -1.34
C VAL A 145 -5.57 -19.93 -2.70
N PHE A 146 -5.23 -21.22 -2.80
CA PHE A 146 -4.67 -21.83 -4.02
C PHE A 146 -5.70 -22.63 -4.83
N THR A 147 -6.86 -22.95 -4.24
CA THR A 147 -7.94 -23.64 -4.95
C THR A 147 -8.87 -22.60 -5.59
N ALA A 148 -9.17 -22.75 -6.88
CA ALA A 148 -10.08 -21.85 -7.57
C ALA A 148 -11.47 -21.79 -6.89
N PRO A 149 -12.05 -20.60 -6.65
CA PRO A 149 -13.36 -20.48 -6.03
C PRO A 149 -14.43 -21.15 -6.89
N LYS A 150 -15.34 -21.89 -6.24
CA LYS A 150 -16.48 -22.52 -6.91
C LYS A 150 -17.42 -21.45 -7.45
N LYS A 151 -17.88 -21.60 -8.69
CA LYS A 151 -18.83 -20.65 -9.29
C LYS A 151 -20.20 -20.81 -8.61
N PHE A 152 -20.96 -19.72 -8.50
CA PHE A 152 -22.30 -19.74 -7.87
C PHE A 152 -23.27 -20.73 -8.53
N LYS A 153 -23.13 -20.99 -9.83
CA LYS A 153 -23.94 -22.01 -10.54
C LYS A 153 -23.71 -23.43 -10.02
N ASP A 154 -22.54 -23.69 -9.43
CA ASP A 154 -22.15 -25.00 -8.90
C ASP A 154 -22.48 -25.12 -7.40
N LEU A 155 -22.98 -24.04 -6.78
CA LEU A 155 -23.37 -23.98 -5.37
C LEU A 155 -24.89 -24.12 -5.21
N LEU A 156 -25.34 -25.25 -4.68
CA LEU A 156 -26.75 -25.46 -4.30
C LEU A 156 -26.96 -25.04 -2.84
N LEU A 157 -27.16 -23.74 -2.63
CA LEU A 157 -27.46 -23.18 -1.31
C LEU A 157 -28.97 -23.26 -1.02
N PRO A 158 -29.40 -23.58 0.22
CA PRO A 158 -30.80 -23.61 0.57
C PRO A 158 -31.39 -22.19 0.55
N TRP A 159 -32.39 -21.97 -0.29
CA TRP A 159 -33.13 -20.70 -0.35
C TRP A 159 -34.09 -20.59 0.85
N LYS A 160 -33.89 -19.57 1.69
CA LYS A 160 -34.80 -19.24 2.80
C LYS A 160 -35.60 -17.98 2.46
N PRO A 161 -36.89 -18.09 2.12
CA PRO A 161 -37.72 -16.91 1.90
C PRO A 161 -37.95 -16.18 3.22
N VAL A 162 -37.92 -14.85 3.18
CA VAL A 162 -38.41 -14.00 4.28
C VAL A 162 -39.94 -13.98 4.18
N ARG A 163 -40.62 -14.37 5.26
CA ARG A 163 -42.08 -14.39 5.38
C ARG A 163 -42.52 -13.43 6.46
#